data_AF-A0A934EB63-F1
#
_entry.id   AF-A0A934EB63-F1
#
_cell.length_a   1.000
_cell.length_b   1.000
_cell.length_c   1.000
_cell.angle_alpha   90.00
_cell.angle_beta   90.00
_cell.angle_gamma   90.00
#
_symmetry.space_group_name_H-M   'P 1'
#
loop_
_entity.id
_entity.type
_entity.pdbx_description
1 polymer ?
#
loop_
_entity_poly.entity_id
_entity_poly.type
_entity_poly.pdbx_seq_one_letter_code
_entity_poly.pdbx_strand_id
1 'polypeptide(L)' 'MKRRFNTLADCRRYLADVLNRLEEGKVEADGVRVRSYATGILSKIIENSDLEDRVKALEAKLEGGK' A
#
# COMPACT_ATOMS: atom_id res chain seq x y z
N MET A 1 -1.41 2.10 19.98
CA MET A 1 -2.24 1.57 18.86
C MET A 1 -1.32 1.21 17.70
N LYS A 2 -1.41 -0.02 17.16
CA LYS A 2 -0.53 -0.48 16.06
C LYS A 2 -1.00 0.12 14.73
N ARG A 3 -0.08 0.62 13.88
CA ARG A 3 -0.42 1.14 12.55
C ARG A 3 -1.05 0.03 11.70
N ARG A 4 -2.09 0.36 10.93
CA ARG A 4 -2.76 -0.52 9.98
C ARG A 4 -2.38 -0.10 8.56
N PHE A 5 -2.27 -1.07 7.67
CA PHE A 5 -1.86 -0.86 6.27
C PHE A 5 -2.86 -1.57 5.34
N ASN A 6 -4.12 -1.16 5.43
CA ASN A 6 -5.20 -1.84 4.71
C ASN A 6 -5.46 -1.20 3.35
N THR A 7 -5.02 0.06 3.17
CA THR A 7 -5.28 0.85 1.97
C THR A 7 -4.00 1.50 1.46
N LEU A 8 -3.99 1.87 0.17
CA LEU A 8 -2.91 2.69 -0.39
C LEU A 8 -2.75 4.03 0.34
N ALA A 9 -3.85 4.59 0.87
CA ALA A 9 -3.82 5.80 1.67
C ALA A 9 -3.05 5.60 3.00
N ASP A 10 -3.18 4.44 3.63
CA ASP A 10 -2.42 4.12 4.84
C ASP A 10 -0.92 3.98 4.55
N CYS A 11 -0.57 3.27 3.47
CA CYS A 11 0.82 3.18 2.98
C CYS A 11 1.41 4.56 2.69
N ARG A 12 0.65 5.43 2.02
CA ARG A 12 1.07 6.82 1.71
C ARG A 12 1.32 7.63 2.98
N ARG A 13 0.38 7.63 3.94
CA ARG A 13 0.54 8.37 5.20
C ARG A 13 1.75 7.87 5.99
N TYR A 14 1.96 6.56 6.01
CA TYR A 14 3.11 5.95 6.66
C TYR A 14 4.44 6.39 6.02
N LEU A 15 4.55 6.32 4.69
CA LEU A 15 5.76 6.74 3.98
C LEU A 15 6.06 8.22 4.19
N ALA A 16 5.04 9.09 4.15
CA ALA A 16 5.21 10.51 4.43
C ALA A 16 5.79 10.75 5.84
N ASP A 17 5.25 10.08 6.87
CA ASP A 17 5.79 10.16 8.24
C ASP A 17 7.24 9.65 8.33
N VAL A 18 7.58 8.56 7.63
CA VAL A 18 8.94 8.01 7.61
C VAL A 18 9.92 8.98 6.94
N LEU A 19 9.54 9.60 5.82
CA LEU A 19 10.38 10.55 5.10
C LEU A 19 10.61 11.83 5.91
N ASN A 20 9.56 12.40 6.51
CA ASN A 20 9.71 13.58 7.36
C ASN A 20 10.68 13.31 8.52
N ARG A 21 10.58 12.14 9.16
CA ARG A 21 11.49 11.75 10.24
C ARG A 21 12.93 11.54 9.76
N LEU A 22 13.13 11.11 8.51
CA LEU A 22 14.46 11.00 7.92
C LEU A 22 15.07 12.38 7.71
N GLU A 23 14.30 13.31 7.14
CA GLU A 23 14.71 14.70 6.92
C GLU A 23 15.02 15.44 8.23
N GLU A 24 14.29 15.12 9.30
CA GLU A 24 14.55 15.61 10.66
C GLU A 24 15.74 14.92 11.35
N GLY A 25 16.38 13.92 10.73
CA GLY A 25 17.49 13.15 11.33
C GLY A 25 17.05 12.24 12.50
N LYS A 26 15.75 11.95 12.63
CA LYS A 26 15.19 11.12 13.72
C LYS A 26 15.23 9.61 13.44
N VAL A 27 15.64 9.21 12.24
CA VAL A 27 15.79 7.80 11.83
C VAL A 27 16.95 7.63 10.86
N GLU A 28 17.58 6.46 10.90
CA GLU A 28 18.68 6.10 10.01
C GLU A 28 18.22 5.73 8.59
N ALA A 29 19.00 6.13 7.59
CA ALA A 29 18.70 5.91 6.18
C ALA A 29 18.52 4.43 5.82
N ASP A 30 19.32 3.53 6.40
CA ASP A 30 19.19 2.08 6.13
C ASP A 30 17.85 1.51 6.64
N GLY A 31 17.44 1.92 7.84
CA GLY A 31 16.15 1.55 8.39
C GLY A 31 14.97 2.11 7.56
N VAL A 32 15.13 3.30 6.96
CA VAL A 32 14.13 3.86 6.04
C VAL A 32 14.08 3.08 4.74
N ARG A 33 15.22 2.69 4.17
CA ARG A 33 15.29 1.88 2.94
C ARG A 33 14.46 0.60 3.06
N VAL A 34 14.65 -0.17 4.13
CA VAL A 34 13.92 -1.42 4.36
C VAL A 34 12.41 -1.15 4.51
N ARG A 35 12.03 -0.12 5.26
CA ARG A 35 10.61 0.26 5.46
C ARG A 35 9.94 0.71 4.16
N SER A 36 10.64 1.49 3.34
CA SER A 36 10.12 1.96 2.06
C SER A 36 9.93 0.81 1.08
N TYR A 37 10.89 -0.12 1.02
CA TYR A 37 10.79 -1.32 0.20
C TYR A 37 9.59 -2.20 0.59
N ALA A 38 9.45 -2.51 1.89
CA ALA A 38 8.33 -3.30 2.39
C ALA A 38 6.97 -2.62 2.12
N THR A 39 6.90 -1.29 2.28
CA THR A 39 5.67 -0.52 1.98
C THR A 39 5.35 -0.53 0.49
N GLY A 40 6.37 -0.51 -0.38
CA GLY A 40 6.21 -0.65 -1.83
C GLY A 40 5.64 -2.01 -2.22
N ILE A 41 6.14 -3.10 -1.64
CA ILE A 41 5.57 -4.45 -1.84
C ILE A 41 4.11 -4.47 -1.39
N LEU A 42 3.82 -3.97 -0.20
CA LEU A 42 2.47 -3.98 0.35
C LEU A 42 1.49 -3.17 -0.52
N SER A 43 1.93 -2.04 -1.05
CA SER A 43 1.12 -1.22 -1.97
C SER A 43 0.77 -1.99 -3.24
N LYS A 44 1.71 -2.75 -3.82
CA LYS A 44 1.45 -3.60 -4.98
C LYS A 44 0.47 -4.73 -4.69
N ILE A 45 0.57 -5.35 -3.51
CA ILE A 45 -0.37 -6.41 -3.09
C ILE A 45 -1.79 -5.85 -2.99
N ILE A 46 -1.96 -4.69 -2.36
CA ILE A 46 -3.26 -4.01 -2.24
C ILE A 46 -3.81 -3.69 -3.63
N GLU A 47 -3.01 -3.07 -4.49
CA GLU A 47 -3.42 -2.70 -5.86
C GLU A 47 -3.85 -3.93 -6.67
N ASN A 48 -3.09 -5.03 -6.62
CA ASN A 48 -3.43 -6.26 -7.32
C ASN A 48 -4.71 -6.90 -6.78
N SER A 49 -4.91 -6.92 -5.46
CA SER A 49 -6.14 -7.44 -4.86
C SER A 49 -7.36 -6.63 -5.29
N ASP A 50 -7.27 -5.29 -5.25
CA ASP A 50 -8.35 -4.41 -5.69
C ASP A 50 -8.65 -4.61 -7.19
N LEU A 51 -7.63 -4.84 -8.02
CA LEU A 51 -7.78 -5.14 -9.44
C LEU A 51 -8.45 -6.49 -9.68
N GLU A 52 -8.04 -7.54 -8.97
CA GLU A 52 -8.67 -8.87 -9.06
C GLU A 52 -10.16 -8.79 -8.70
N ASP A 53 -10.52 -8.08 -7.64
CA ASP A 53 -11.91 -7.90 -7.23
C ASP A 53 -12.72 -7.13 -8.27
N ARG A 54 -12.14 -6.10 -8.88
CA ARG A 54 -12.76 -5.36 -9.99
C ARG A 54 -12.95 -6.22 -11.23
N VAL A 55 -11.98 -7.06 -11.58
CA VAL A 55 -12.07 -7.99 -12.73
C VAL A 55 -13.19 -8.99 -12.48
N LYS A 56 -13.22 -9.65 -11.32
CA LYS A 56 -14.29 -10.60 -10.94
C LYS A 56 -15.68 -9.94 -11.01
N ALA A 57 -15.81 -8.70 -10.55
CA ALA A 57 -17.07 -7.96 -10.62
C ALA A 57 -17.50 -7.65 -12.05
N LEU A 58 -16.56 -7.43 -12.97
CA LEU A 58 -16.84 -7.23 -14.39
C LEU A 58 -17.23 -8.55 -15.08
N GLU A 59 -16.49 -9.64 -14.80
CA GLU A 59 -16.78 -10.98 -15.32
C GLU A 59 -18.19 -11.44 -14.91
N ALA A 60 -18.56 -11.28 -13.64
CA ALA A 60 -19.89 -11.63 -13.15
C ALA A 60 -21.02 -10.84 -13.85
N LYS A 61 -20.79 -9.57 -14.20
CA LYS A 61 -21.76 -8.76 -14.95
C LYS A 61 -21.94 -9.24 -16.39
N LEU A 62 -20.87 -9.71 -17.02
CA LEU A 62 -20.91 -10.25 -18.37
C LEU A 62 -21.60 -11.63 -18.40
N GLU A 63 -21.38 -12.47 -17.39
CA GLU A 63 -22.04 -13.76 -17.26
C GLU A 63 -23.53 -13.65 -16.96
N GLY A 64 -23.94 -12.72 -16.08
CA GLY A 64 -25.34 -12.47 -15.75
C GLY A 64 -26.13 -11.71 -16.83
N GLY A 65 -25.48 -11.25 -17.89
CA GLY A 65 -26.10 -10.58 -19.04
C GLY A 65 -26.46 -11.52 -20.22
N LYS A 66 -26.35 -12.85 -20.04
CA LYS A 66 -26.80 -13.86 -21.00
C LYS A 66 -28.23 -14.31 -20.74
#